data_AF-A0A6B2T8T9-F1
#
_entry.id   AF-A0A6B2T8T9-F1
#
_cell.length_a   1.000
_cell.length_b   1.000
_cell.length_c   1.000
_cell.angle_alpha   90.00
_cell.angle_beta   90.00
_cell.angle_gamma   90.00
#
_symmetry.space_group_name_H-M   'P 1'
#
loop_
_entity.id
_entity.type
_entity.pdbx_description
1 polymer ?
#
loop_
_entity_poly.entity_id
_entity_poly.type
_entity_poly.pdbx_seq_one_letter_code
_entity_poly.pdbx_strand_id
1 'polypeptide(L)' 'MHTMGINTGKEFAPTSTYLNTAACGLLPRRAVDAIRTLAVENGEGRPGGSGDSERVDAARAAFARIVGVA' A
#
# COMPACT_ATOMS: atom_id res chain seq x y z
N MET A 1 -20.23 -12.71 -24.20
CA MET A 1 -20.60 -12.35 -22.82
C MET A 1 -19.84 -11.10 -22.45
N HIS A 2 -20.53 -9.96 -22.44
CA HIS A 2 -19.96 -8.66 -22.09
C HIS A 2 -19.89 -8.59 -20.56
N THR A 3 -18.70 -8.66 -19.97
CA THR A 3 -18.54 -8.41 -18.54
C THR A 3 -18.85 -6.93 -18.31
N MET A 4 -20.04 -6.65 -17.79
CA MET A 4 -20.39 -5.35 -17.21
C MET A 4 -19.61 -5.19 -15.90
N GLY A 5 -18.28 -5.05 -16.01
CA GLY A 5 -17.41 -4.84 -14.87
C GLY A 5 -17.49 -3.39 -14.44
N ILE A 6 -17.86 -3.16 -13.18
CA ILE A 6 -17.79 -1.85 -12.54
C ILE A 6 -16.39 -1.27 -12.81
N ASN A 7 -16.32 -0.15 -13.53
CA ASN A 7 -15.07 0.54 -13.87
C ASN A 7 -14.40 1.05 -12.57
N THR A 8 -13.56 0.24 -11.92
CA THR A 8 -12.98 0.54 -10.58
C THR A 8 -11.46 0.30 -10.47
N GLY A 9 -10.78 -0.09 -11.55
CA GLY A 9 -9.51 -0.80 -11.49
C GLY A 9 -8.19 -0.02 -11.64
N LYS A 10 -8.06 1.25 -11.22
CA LYS A 10 -6.76 1.94 -11.32
C LYS A 10 -5.90 1.83 -10.06
N GLU A 11 -6.51 2.00 -8.90
CA GLU A 11 -5.76 2.00 -7.63
C GLU A 11 -6.05 0.76 -6.78
N PHE A 12 -7.21 0.14 -6.94
CA PHE A 12 -7.56 -1.11 -6.27
C PHE A 12 -7.98 -2.12 -7.35
N ALA A 13 -7.60 -3.38 -7.18
CA ALA A 13 -7.86 -4.44 -8.17
C ALA A 13 -8.44 -5.70 -7.50
N PRO A 14 -9.65 -5.62 -6.90
CA PRO A 14 -10.30 -6.80 -6.36
C PRO A 14 -10.65 -7.80 -7.46
N THR A 15 -10.53 -9.10 -7.17
CA THR A 15 -10.93 -10.20 -8.07
C THR A 15 -12.37 -10.69 -7.83
N SER A 16 -13.04 -10.15 -6.80
CA SER A 16 -14.41 -10.45 -6.40
C SER A 16 -15.08 -9.21 -5.79
N THR A 17 -16.38 -9.30 -5.50
CA THR A 17 -17.07 -8.24 -4.73
C THR A 17 -16.49 -8.18 -3.31
N TYR A 18 -15.70 -7.14 -3.04
CA TYR A 18 -15.00 -6.99 -1.77
C TYR A 18 -15.81 -6.14 -0.78
N LEU A 19 -16.43 -6.77 0.21
CA LEU A 19 -17.27 -6.12 1.22
C LEU A 19 -16.60 -5.99 2.60
N ASN A 20 -15.37 -6.49 2.76
CA ASN A 20 -14.69 -6.57 4.05
C ASN A 20 -13.79 -5.35 4.36
N THR A 21 -14.04 -4.19 3.75
CA THR A 21 -13.18 -3.00 3.89
C THR A 21 -13.08 -2.47 5.31
N ALA A 22 -14.12 -2.67 6.14
CA ALA A 22 -14.14 -2.23 7.53
C ALA A 22 -13.15 -3.00 8.42
N ALA A 23 -12.98 -4.32 8.18
CA ALA A 23 -12.03 -5.12 8.95
C ALA A 23 -10.64 -5.14 8.31
N CYS A 24 -10.56 -5.15 6.98
CA CYS A 24 -9.31 -5.14 6.24
C CYS A 24 -9.47 -4.38 4.92
N GLY A 25 -8.68 -3.32 4.73
CA GLY A 25 -8.66 -2.60 3.46
C GLY A 25 -7.87 -3.37 2.40
N LEU A 26 -8.32 -3.33 1.15
CA LEU A 26 -7.44 -3.68 0.03
C LEU A 26 -6.30 -2.66 -0.05
N LEU A 27 -5.09 -3.13 -0.31
CA LEU A 27 -3.97 -2.23 -0.51
C LEU A 27 -4.12 -1.50 -1.85
N PRO A 28 -3.87 -0.17 -1.89
CA PRO A 28 -3.76 0.53 -3.16
C PRO A 28 -2.53 0.04 -3.91
N ARG A 29 -2.57 0.04 -5.25
CA ARG A 29 -1.50 -0.45 -6.13
C ARG A 29 -0.14 0.15 -5.79
N ARG A 30 -0.07 1.45 -5.49
CA ARG A 30 1.17 2.11 -5.05
C ARG A 30 1.79 1.48 -3.80
N ALA A 31 0.97 1.01 -2.85
CA ALA A 31 1.46 0.34 -1.65
C ALA A 31 1.94 -1.09 -1.96
N VAL A 32 1.24 -1.80 -2.86
CA VAL A 32 1.67 -3.12 -3.34
C VAL A 32 3.04 -3.04 -4.02
N ASP A 33 3.23 -2.04 -4.88
CA ASP A 33 4.50 -1.81 -5.58
C ASP A 33 5.63 -1.50 -4.59
N ALA A 34 5.39 -0.62 -3.61
CA ALA A 34 6.36 -0.29 -2.57
C ALA A 34 6.77 -1.52 -1.72
N ILE A 35 5.81 -2.38 -1.35
CA ILE A 35 6.09 -3.61 -0.59
C ILE A 35 6.91 -4.61 -1.42
N ARG A 36 6.64 -4.73 -2.72
CA ARG A 36 7.44 -5.59 -3.62
C ARG A 36 8.88 -5.11 -3.71
N THR A 37 9.09 -3.81 -3.91
CA THR A 37 10.44 -3.22 -3.93
C THR A 37 11.17 -3.49 -2.61
N LEU A 38 10.51 -3.25 -1.48
CA LEU A 38 11.05 -3.53 -0.14
C LEU A 38 11.47 -4.99 0.02
N ALA A 39 10.62 -5.94 -0.40
CA ALA A 39 10.91 -7.37 -0.28
C ALA A 39 12.15 -7.78 -1.08
N VAL A 40 12.30 -7.24 -2.30
CA VAL A 40 13.45 -7.47 -3.17
C VAL A 40 14.72 -6.86 -2.54
N GLU A 41 14.67 -5.62 -2.10
CA GLU A 41 15.79 -4.94 -1.43
C GLU A 41 16.27 -5.69 -0.18
N ASN A 42 15.34 -6.20 0.63
CA ASN A 42 15.66 -7.03 1.79
C ASN A 42 16.34 -8.34 1.40
N GLY A 43 15.81 -9.04 0.39
CA GLY A 43 16.39 -10.29 -0.08
C GLY A 43 17.81 -10.13 -0.63
N GLU A 44 18.11 -8.97 -1.21
CA GLU A 44 19.44 -8.63 -1.74
C GLU A 44 20.37 -7.98 -0.71
N GLY A 45 19.92 -7.80 0.54
CA GLY A 45 20.72 -7.19 1.61
C GLY A 45 21.04 -5.71 1.37
N ARG A 46 20.20 -4.99 0.61
CA ARG A 46 20.42 -3.56 0.35
C ARG A 46 20.04 -2.70 1.55
N PRO A 47 20.75 -1.57 1.78
CA PRO A 47 20.44 -0.65 2.88
C PRO A 47 19.00 -0.12 2.88
N GLY A 48 18.38 0.01 1.70
CA GLY A 48 17.01 0.50 1.53
C GLY A 48 15.91 -0.44 2.01
N GLY A 49 16.25 -1.71 2.25
CA GLY A 49 15.31 -2.74 2.68
C GLY A 49 14.82 -2.53 4.11
N SER A 50 15.56 -3.05 5.10
CA SER A 50 15.19 -2.97 6.52
C SER A 50 16.27 -2.19 7.27
N GLY A 51 15.86 -1.12 7.95
CA GLY A 51 16.77 -0.22 8.68
C GLY A 51 16.67 1.25 8.29
N ASP A 52 15.91 1.59 7.25
CA ASP A 52 15.70 2.99 6.86
C ASP A 52 14.70 3.69 7.80
N SER A 53 15.25 4.43 8.75
CA SER A 53 14.46 5.20 9.73
C SER A 53 13.81 6.43 9.10
N GLU A 54 14.35 6.99 8.01
CA GLU A 54 13.75 8.14 7.33
C GLU A 54 12.40 7.79 6.72
N ARG A 55 12.26 6.57 6.18
CA ARG A 55 10.97 6.05 5.69
C ARG A 55 9.95 5.90 6.82
N VAL A 56 10.38 5.48 8.00
CA VAL A 56 9.52 5.39 9.19
C VAL A 56 9.07 6.78 9.64
N ASP A 57 9.98 7.75 9.69
CA ASP A 57 9.68 9.12 10.09
C ASP A 57 8.74 9.81 9.11
N ALA A 58 8.93 9.61 7.80
CA ALA A 58 8.01 10.09 6.77
C ALA A 58 6.60 9.52 6.94
N ALA A 59 6.47 8.23 7.27
CA ALA A 59 5.18 7.60 7.55
C ALA A 59 4.53 8.18 8.82
N ARG A 60 5.30 8.38 9.90
CA ARG A 60 4.81 9.03 11.13
C ARG A 60 4.34 10.45 10.88
N ALA A 61 5.11 11.26 10.15
CA ALA A 61 4.75 12.63 9.81
C ALA A 61 3.49 12.70 8.94
N ALA A 62 3.33 11.78 7.98
CA ALA A 62 2.11 11.69 7.19
C ALA A 62 0.88 11.35 8.05
N PHE A 63 1.01 10.38 8.96
CA PHE A 63 -0.06 10.05 9.89
C PHE A 63 -0.39 11.21 10.83
N ALA A 64 0.61 11.92 11.35
CA ALA A 64 0.44 13.09 12.20
C ALA A 64 -0.41 14.17 11.52
N ARG A 65 -0.19 14.42 10.21
CA ARG A 65 -1.02 15.34 9.42
C ARG A 65 -2.46 14.88 9.27
N ILE A 66 -2.68 13.57 9.10
CA ILE A 66 -4.03 13.00 8.97
C ILE A 66 -4.83 13.16 10.27
N VAL A 67 -4.18 13.00 11.43
CA VAL A 67 -4.84 13.06 12.75
C VAL A 67 -4.74 14.45 13.42
N GLY A 68 -4.12 15.43 12.77
CA GLY A 68 -4.06 16.81 13.26
C GLY A 68 -3.08 17.07 14.40
N VAL A 69 -1.97 16.33 14.47
CA VAL A 69 -0.93 16.46 15.51
C VAL A 69 0.45 16.79 14.93
N ALA A 70 0.49 17.21 13.66
CA ALA A 70 1.72 17.59 12.95
C ALA A 70 2.14 19.04 13.24
#